data_AF-A0A443A9D4-F1
#
_entry.id   AF-A0A443A9D4-F1
#
_cell.length_a   1.000
_cell.length_b   1.000
_cell.length_c   1.000
_cell.angle_alpha   90.00
_cell.angle_beta   90.00
_cell.angle_gamma   90.00
#
_symmetry.space_group_name_H-M   'P 1'
#
loop_
_entity.id
_entity.type
_entity.pdbx_description
1 polymer ?
#
loop_
_entity_poly.entity_id
_entity_poly.type
_entity_poly.pdbx_seq_one_letter_code
_entity_poly.pdbx_strand_id
1 'polypeptide(L)'
;DRAKQMMLMESDRPHVLREMIYVCRPAGVISIAGVYSGFVDKIPMGQAMNKGLTFRMGQTHVNRWTDDLLRRIEEGQIDPSFVITHTAGLEQGPEMYKIFRDKQDSCVKVVLKP
;
A
#
# COMPACT_ATOMS: atom_id res chain seq x y z
N ASP A 1 18.24 -2.34 -9.94
CA ASP A 1 16.96 -1.76 -9.51
C ASP A 1 16.95 -0.24 -9.57
N ARG A 2 17.81 0.48 -8.83
CA ARG A 2 17.89 1.96 -8.93
C ARG A 2 18.08 2.51 -10.35
N ALA A 3 18.88 1.86 -11.19
CA ALA A 3 19.10 2.30 -12.58
C ALA A 3 17.86 2.20 -13.49
N LYS A 4 17.01 1.17 -13.32
CA LYS A 4 15.74 1.04 -14.05
C LYS A 4 14.65 1.97 -13.51
N GLN A 5 14.66 2.20 -12.19
CA GLN A 5 13.77 3.14 -11.52
C GLN A 5 13.98 4.59 -12.01
N MET A 6 15.22 4.97 -12.32
CA MET A 6 15.53 6.29 -12.89
C MET A 6 15.02 6.46 -14.33
N MET A 7 14.74 5.37 -15.04
CA MET A 7 14.23 5.40 -16.42
C MET A 7 12.70 5.35 -16.52
N LEU A 8 11.96 5.45 -15.41
CA LEU A 8 10.48 5.40 -15.36
C LEU A 8 9.86 4.13 -15.99
N MET A 9 10.66 3.09 -16.28
CA MET A 9 10.20 1.87 -16.96
C MET A 9 9.59 0.83 -16.01
N GLU A 10 9.76 0.97 -14.70
CA GLU A 10 9.16 0.10 -13.69
C GLU A 10 8.51 0.99 -12.61
N SER A 11 7.17 1.10 -12.62
CA SER A 11 6.40 1.70 -11.51
C SER A 11 6.36 0.79 -10.29
N ASP A 12 6.61 -0.49 -10.52
CA ASP A 12 6.59 -1.54 -9.51
C ASP A 12 7.88 -1.50 -8.67
N ARG A 13 7.77 -1.85 -7.39
CA ARG A 13 8.93 -1.97 -6.48
C ARG A 13 9.24 -3.45 -6.23
N PRO A 14 9.93 -4.15 -7.17
CA PRO A 14 10.17 -5.60 -7.06
C PRO A 14 11.08 -5.96 -5.87
N HIS A 15 11.98 -5.06 -5.47
CA HIS A 15 12.91 -5.31 -4.35
C HIS A 15 12.17 -5.62 -3.05
N VAL A 16 11.02 -4.97 -2.79
CA VAL A 16 10.22 -5.21 -1.58
C VAL A 16 9.75 -6.66 -1.53
N LEU A 17 9.35 -7.26 -2.65
CA LEU A 17 8.93 -8.66 -2.68
C LEU A 17 10.10 -9.61 -2.37
N ARG A 18 11.32 -9.27 -2.81
CA ARG A 18 12.52 -10.06 -2.50
C ARG A 18 12.83 -9.98 -1.00
N GLU A 19 12.78 -8.78 -0.43
CA GLU A 19 12.98 -8.57 1.01
C GLU A 19 11.91 -9.31 1.82
N MET A 20 10.63 -9.21 1.44
CA MET A 20 9.54 -9.94 2.07
C MET A 20 9.78 -11.45 2.07
N ILE A 21 10.19 -12.04 0.94
CA ILE A 21 10.54 -13.47 0.88
C ILE A 21 11.72 -13.79 1.80
N TYR A 22 12.71 -12.91 1.88
CA TYR A 22 13.89 -13.11 2.71
C TYR A 22 13.58 -13.04 4.21
N VAL A 23 12.75 -12.10 4.66
CA VAL A 23 12.46 -11.89 6.09
C VAL A 23 11.26 -12.70 6.60
N CYS A 24 10.35 -13.13 5.72
CA CYS A 24 9.20 -13.92 6.13
C CYS A 24 9.64 -15.27 6.71
N ARG A 25 9.07 -15.65 7.86
CA ARG A 25 9.34 -16.95 8.51
C ARG A 25 8.88 -18.12 7.62
N PRO A 26 9.47 -19.32 7.79
CA PRO A 26 8.95 -20.53 7.15
C PRO A 26 7.45 -20.74 7.46
N ALA A 27 6.72 -21.29 6.49
CA ALA A 27 5.27 -21.43 6.46
C ALA A 27 4.49 -20.11 6.70
N GLY A 28 5.12 -18.97 6.40
CA GLY A 28 4.51 -17.65 6.55
C GLY A 28 3.62 -17.22 5.38
N VAL A 29 2.92 -16.10 5.56
CA VAL A 29 2.05 -15.50 4.54
C VAL A 29 2.63 -14.16 4.10
N ILE A 30 2.78 -13.97 2.80
CA ILE A 30 3.07 -12.68 2.16
C ILE A 30 1.74 -12.14 1.60
N SER A 31 1.22 -11.08 2.22
CA SER A 31 0.00 -10.40 1.78
C SER A 31 0.33 -9.11 1.05
N ILE A 32 -0.02 -9.02 -0.24
CA ILE A 32 0.33 -7.92 -1.14
C ILE A 32 -0.93 -7.12 -1.44
N ALA A 33 -1.05 -5.95 -0.79
CA ALA A 33 -2.08 -4.96 -1.08
C ALA A 33 -1.59 -3.86 -2.05
N GLY A 34 -0.28 -3.82 -2.34
CA GLY A 34 0.31 -2.91 -3.32
C GLY A 34 -0.06 -3.28 -4.75
N VAL A 35 -0.26 -2.29 -5.61
CA VAL A 35 -0.54 -2.50 -7.03
C VAL A 35 0.75 -2.84 -7.77
N TYR A 36 0.72 -3.95 -8.51
CA TYR A 36 1.73 -4.34 -9.49
C TYR A 36 1.00 -4.52 -10.83
N SER A 37 1.33 -3.69 -11.82
CA SER A 37 0.58 -3.63 -13.09
C SER A 37 1.20 -4.45 -14.22
N GLY A 38 2.47 -4.85 -14.09
CA GLY A 38 3.22 -5.52 -15.14
C GLY A 38 3.93 -6.79 -14.67
N PHE A 39 4.90 -7.22 -15.48
CA PHE A 39 5.77 -8.34 -15.13
C PHE A 39 6.80 -7.92 -14.07
N VAL A 40 7.05 -8.83 -13.13
CA VAL A 40 7.99 -8.62 -12.04
C VAL A 40 9.15 -9.61 -12.16
N ASP A 41 10.37 -9.10 -12.33
CA ASP A 41 11.55 -9.92 -12.57
C ASP A 41 12.37 -10.24 -11.30
N LYS A 42 13.14 -11.34 -11.37
CA LYS A 42 14.11 -11.77 -10.35
C LYS A 42 13.48 -12.00 -8.97
N ILE A 43 12.27 -12.54 -8.93
CA ILE A 43 11.65 -12.95 -7.66
C ILE A 43 12.25 -14.30 -7.21
N PRO A 44 12.77 -14.41 -5.97
CA PRO A 44 13.47 -15.60 -5.47
C PRO A 44 12.51 -16.75 -5.14
N MET A 45 11.87 -17.32 -6.17
CA MET A 45 10.81 -18.32 -6.00
C MET A 45 11.30 -19.62 -5.34
N GLY A 46 12.57 -20.01 -5.58
CA GLY A 46 13.16 -21.16 -4.89
C GLY A 46 13.24 -20.98 -3.37
N GLN A 47 13.56 -19.77 -2.89
CA GLN A 47 13.52 -19.49 -1.44
C GLN A 47 12.09 -19.47 -0.91
N ALA A 48 11.15 -18.90 -1.66
CA ALA A 48 9.74 -18.91 -1.28
C ALA A 48 9.19 -20.34 -1.16
N MET A 49 9.56 -21.22 -2.11
CA MET A 49 9.22 -22.64 -2.10
C MET A 49 9.87 -23.38 -0.92
N ASN A 50 11.17 -23.21 -0.69
CA ASN A 50 11.87 -23.85 0.43
C ASN A 50 11.31 -23.41 1.79
N LYS A 51 10.83 -22.18 1.89
CA LYS A 51 10.15 -21.68 3.08
C LYS A 51 8.67 -22.07 3.15
N GLY A 52 8.07 -22.67 2.11
CA GLY A 52 6.65 -23.00 2.08
C GLY A 52 5.74 -21.77 2.23
N LEU A 53 6.09 -20.64 1.60
CA LEU A 53 5.35 -19.39 1.75
C LEU A 53 4.01 -19.41 1.02
N THR A 54 2.98 -18.84 1.64
CA THR A 54 1.69 -18.55 0.99
C THR A 54 1.67 -17.11 0.50
N PHE A 55 1.29 -16.88 -0.76
CA PHE A 55 1.08 -15.54 -1.29
C PHE A 55 -0.42 -15.24 -1.36
N ARG A 56 -0.84 -14.06 -0.87
CA ARG A 56 -2.20 -13.53 -1.02
C ARG A 56 -2.11 -12.13 -1.61
N MET A 57 -2.84 -11.87 -2.69
CA MET A 57 -2.77 -10.61 -3.42
C MET A 57 -4.10 -10.30 -4.10
N GLY A 58 -4.33 -9.03 -4.43
CA GLY A 58 -5.51 -8.58 -5.14
C GLY A 58 -5.94 -7.19 -4.71
N GLN A 59 -6.90 -6.62 -5.45
CA GLN A 59 -7.61 -5.42 -5.00
C GLN A 59 -8.41 -5.74 -3.74
N THR A 60 -8.48 -4.80 -2.80
CA THR A 60 -9.21 -4.99 -1.55
C THR A 60 -10.69 -5.29 -1.84
N HIS A 61 -11.21 -6.37 -1.27
CA HIS A 61 -12.64 -6.68 -1.32
C HIS A 61 -13.39 -5.78 -0.33
N VAL A 62 -13.53 -4.49 -0.65
CA VAL A 62 -14.04 -3.47 0.28
C VAL A 62 -15.39 -3.88 0.86
N ASN A 63 -16.35 -4.25 0.01
CA ASN A 63 -17.70 -4.65 0.44
C ASN A 63 -17.73 -5.83 1.43
N ARG A 64 -16.71 -6.70 1.42
CA ARG A 64 -16.62 -7.80 2.39
C ARG A 64 -16.36 -7.31 3.81
N TRP A 65 -15.71 -6.16 3.96
CA TRP A 65 -15.18 -5.65 5.23
C TRP A 65 -15.86 -4.37 5.70
N THR A 66 -16.53 -3.62 4.82
CA THR A 66 -17.15 -2.32 5.15
C THR A 66 -18.03 -2.39 6.39
N ASP A 67 -18.95 -3.36 6.47
CA ASP A 67 -19.92 -3.42 7.57
C ASP A 67 -19.26 -3.68 8.94
N ASP A 68 -18.30 -4.62 9.00
CA ASP A 68 -17.58 -4.89 10.25
C ASP A 68 -16.70 -3.72 10.67
N LEU A 69 -15.99 -3.10 9.72
CA LEU A 69 -15.12 -1.96 10.02
C LEU A 69 -15.92 -0.73 10.46
N LEU A 70 -17.05 -0.44 9.82
CA LEU A 70 -17.93 0.67 10.22
C LEU A 70 -18.47 0.45 11.64
N ARG A 71 -18.99 -0.74 11.93
CA ARG A 71 -19.48 -1.09 13.27
C ARG A 71 -18.41 -0.89 14.34
N ARG A 72 -17.15 -1.30 14.07
CA ARG A 72 -16.04 -1.10 15.01
C ARG A 72 -15.69 0.38 15.23
N ILE A 73 -15.88 1.22 14.23
CA ILE A 73 -15.71 2.68 14.36
C ILE A 73 -16.82 3.24 15.24
N GLU A 74 -18.07 2.87 14.98
CA GLU A 74 -19.24 3.33 15.75
C GLU A 74 -19.18 2.87 17.22
N GLU A 75 -18.66 1.67 17.47
CA GLU A 75 -18.41 1.13 18.82
C GLU A 75 -17.16 1.72 19.51
N GLY A 76 -16.42 2.61 18.84
CA GLY A 76 -15.21 3.24 19.38
C GLY A 76 -14.02 2.30 19.53
N GLN A 77 -14.04 1.11 18.91
CA GLN A 77 -12.91 0.16 18.94
C GLN A 77 -11.73 0.64 18.10
N ILE A 78 -12.00 1.44 17.05
CA ILE A 78 -11.01 1.99 16.14
C ILE A 78 -11.42 3.42 15.78
N ASP A 79 -10.52 4.37 15.98
CA ASP A 79 -10.64 5.71 15.42
C ASP A 79 -9.64 5.85 14.26
N PRO A 80 -10.08 5.89 12.99
CA PRO A 80 -9.18 6.06 11.86
C PRO A 80 -8.80 7.53 11.62
N SER A 81 -9.36 8.49 12.35
CA SER A 81 -9.14 9.93 12.08
C SER A 81 -7.67 10.34 12.21
N PHE A 82 -6.86 9.61 12.99
CA PHE A 82 -5.43 9.88 13.17
C PHE A 82 -4.62 9.86 11.87
N VAL A 83 -5.08 9.15 10.82
CA VAL A 83 -4.35 9.15 9.54
C VAL A 83 -4.55 10.46 8.76
N ILE A 84 -5.61 11.22 9.06
CA ILE A 84 -5.98 12.45 8.36
C ILE A 84 -5.05 13.57 8.83
N THR A 85 -4.08 13.92 7.99
CA THR A 85 -3.14 15.02 8.25
C THR A 85 -3.65 16.38 7.80
N HIS A 86 -4.51 16.41 6.79
CA HIS A 86 -4.98 17.65 6.16
C HIS A 86 -6.46 17.57 5.82
N THR A 87 -7.15 18.69 5.97
CA THR A 87 -8.52 18.90 5.49
C THR A 87 -8.55 20.21 4.72
N ALA A 88 -9.18 20.22 3.54
CA ALA A 88 -9.22 21.39 2.67
C ALA A 88 -10.54 21.46 1.90
N GLY A 89 -10.88 22.64 1.36
CA GLY A 89 -11.98 22.80 0.42
C GLY A 89 -11.70 22.13 -0.92
N LEU A 90 -12.73 21.77 -1.69
CA LEU A 90 -12.59 21.08 -2.97
C LEU A 90 -11.77 21.90 -3.98
N GLU A 91 -11.90 23.22 -3.97
CA GLU A 91 -11.14 24.17 -4.80
C GLU A 91 -9.63 24.15 -4.54
N GLN A 92 -9.22 23.73 -3.33
CA GLN A 92 -7.81 23.60 -2.95
C GLN A 92 -7.22 22.26 -3.37
N GLY A 93 -8.02 21.36 -3.96
CA GLY A 93 -7.61 20.03 -4.43
C GLY A 93 -6.29 20.04 -5.20
N PRO A 94 -6.10 20.86 -6.25
CA PRO A 94 -4.85 20.90 -7.02
C PRO A 94 -3.60 21.13 -6.16
N GLU A 95 -3.65 22.05 -5.20
CA GLU A 95 -2.52 22.31 -4.30
C GLU A 95 -2.28 21.14 -3.34
N MET A 96 -3.35 20.55 -2.80
CA MET A 96 -3.24 19.38 -1.92
C MET A 96 -2.62 18.16 -2.63
N TYR A 97 -2.93 17.96 -3.92
CA TYR A 97 -2.28 16.93 -4.74
C TYR A 97 -0.78 17.19 -4.91
N LYS A 98 -0.37 18.45 -5.08
CA LYS A 98 1.05 18.83 -5.20
C LYS A 98 1.80 18.54 -3.90
N ILE A 99 1.25 18.96 -2.76
CA ILE A 99 1.82 18.70 -1.43
C ILE A 99 1.99 17.19 -1.19
N PHE A 100 0.97 16.39 -1.49
CA PHE A 100 1.03 14.92 -1.32
C PHE A 100 2.07 14.27 -2.24
N ARG A 101 2.08 14.62 -3.53
CA ARG A 101 3.02 14.07 -4.51
C ARG A 101 4.47 14.41 -4.17
N ASP A 102 4.72 15.67 -3.80
CA ASP A 102 6.06 16.20 -3.52
C ASP A 102 6.51 15.86 -2.08
N LYS A 103 5.68 15.13 -1.31
CA LYS A 103 5.92 14.67 0.06
C LYS A 103 6.29 15.81 1.01
N GLN A 104 5.57 16.91 0.88
CA GLN A 104 5.77 18.10 1.70
C GLN A 104 4.84 18.07 2.91
N ASP A 105 5.19 18.87 3.92
CA ASP A 105 4.35 19.15 5.10
C ASP A 105 3.88 17.90 5.86
N SER A 106 4.68 16.82 5.84
CA SER A 106 4.31 15.52 6.42
C SER A 106 2.92 15.02 5.99
N CYS A 107 2.50 15.35 4.77
CA CYS A 107 1.18 15.00 4.26
C CYS A 107 1.04 13.48 4.05
N VAL A 108 0.09 12.86 4.76
CA VAL A 108 -0.21 11.42 4.70
C VAL A 108 -1.57 11.17 4.05
N LYS A 109 -2.61 11.86 4.52
CA LYS A 109 -3.97 11.76 4.00
C LYS A 109 -4.65 13.13 4.02
N VAL A 110 -5.24 13.48 2.88
CA VAL A 110 -6.07 14.67 2.72
C VAL A 110 -7.53 14.24 2.61
N VAL A 111 -8.42 14.94 3.30
CA VAL A 111 -9.89 14.86 3.09
C VAL A 111 -10.36 16.19 2.51
N LEU A 112 -10.92 16.14 1.30
CA LEU A 112 -11.53 17.32 0.67
C LEU A 112 -12.99 17.43 1.10
N LYS A 113 -13.39 18.61 1.55
CA LYS A 113 -14.76 18.95 1.90
C LYS A 113 -15.36 19.76 0.74
N PRO A 114 -16.40 19.24 0.06
CA PRO A 114 -17.11 19.95 -1.01
C PRO A 114 -17.78 21.24 -0.54
#